data_AF-A0A2G9N843-F1
#
_entry.id   AF-A0A2G9N843-F1
#
_cell.length_a   1.000
_cell.length_b   1.000
_cell.length_c   1.000
_cell.angle_alpha   90.00
_cell.angle_beta   90.00
_cell.angle_gamma   90.00
#
_symmetry.space_group_name_H-M   'P 1'
#
loop_
_entity.id
_entity.type
_entity.pdbx_description
1 polymer ?
#
loop_
_entity_poly.entity_id
_entity_poly.type
_entity_poly.pdbx_seq_one_letter_code
_entity_poly.pdbx_strand_id
1 'polypeptide(L)'
;MTPEKLEEKTEEKKHVKPIVDEALHKGFGITIDEMTRDISEKLERSPLLRFDIDTRVPFKKAKKEFIKRYLQKLLETNYGNVSEAAKVADVDRRSVHRVVKSGKIAVGKIRKDMPRAYDVKHIAISSIIEDVLGNYKTVIHPTKLNEMYRNISDVSREILDAMPEKQLTLKEAEEEFEKEFIRKVLEEYNGNVTRAAKKIKLRYETLLRKVKRYGLG
;
A
#
# COMPACT_ATOMS: atom_id res chain seq x y z
N MET A 1 16.81 21.42 1.79
CA MET A 1 15.83 20.41 2.24
C MET A 1 15.32 20.91 3.59
N THR A 2 14.04 21.28 3.71
CA THR A 2 13.49 21.85 4.95
C THR A 2 13.25 20.76 6.00
N PRO A 3 13.41 21.05 7.31
CA PRO A 3 13.19 20.10 8.40
C PRO A 3 11.80 19.42 8.36
N GLU A 4 10.76 20.13 7.90
CA GLU A 4 9.40 19.59 7.70
C GLU A 4 9.33 18.37 6.75
N LYS A 5 10.21 18.30 5.74
CA LYS A 5 10.25 17.16 4.79
C LYS A 5 10.95 15.92 5.35
N LEU A 6 11.73 16.08 6.42
CA LEU A 6 12.24 14.96 7.19
C LEU A 6 11.16 14.44 8.14
N GLU A 7 10.39 15.33 8.77
CA GLU A 7 9.29 14.99 9.69
C GLU A 7 8.18 14.16 9.00
N GLU A 8 7.75 14.53 7.80
CA GLU A 8 6.71 13.81 7.04
C GLU A 8 7.10 12.35 6.71
N LYS A 9 8.37 12.09 6.39
CA LYS A 9 8.94 10.72 6.21
C LYS A 9 9.05 9.92 7.52
N THR A 10 8.96 10.59 8.66
CA THR A 10 9.02 9.98 9.99
C THR A 10 7.64 9.68 10.55
N GLU A 11 6.58 10.35 10.07
CA GLU A 11 5.21 10.09 10.52
C GLU A 11 4.60 8.83 9.88
N GLU A 12 4.88 8.54 8.60
CA GLU A 12 4.43 7.29 7.96
C GLU A 12 5.04 6.04 8.60
N LYS A 13 6.28 6.14 9.10
CA LYS A 13 7.01 5.06 9.80
C LYS A 13 6.54 4.79 11.22
N LYS A 14 5.69 5.65 11.79
CA LYS A 14 5.29 5.59 13.21
C LYS A 14 4.08 4.70 13.48
N HIS A 15 3.40 4.16 12.47
CA HIS A 15 2.15 3.44 12.69
C HIS A 15 2.27 1.91 12.60
N VAL A 16 3.05 1.33 11.69
CA VAL A 16 3.13 -0.14 11.53
C VAL A 16 3.97 -0.78 12.64
N LYS A 17 5.12 -0.19 12.97
CA LYS A 17 6.03 -0.72 14.00
C LYS A 17 5.36 -0.97 15.35
N PRO A 18 4.65 -0.01 15.99
CA PRO A 18 4.03 -0.26 17.30
C PRO A 18 2.95 -1.35 17.26
N ILE A 19 2.30 -1.56 16.12
CA ILE A 19 1.27 -2.59 15.94
C ILE A 19 1.91 -3.97 15.84
N VAL A 20 2.97 -4.08 15.05
CA VAL A 20 3.78 -5.30 14.96
C VAL A 20 4.39 -5.62 16.32
N ASP A 21 4.89 -4.62 17.03
CA ASP A 21 5.47 -4.75 18.35
C ASP A 21 4.48 -5.32 19.38
N GLU A 22 3.28 -4.75 19.44
CA GLU A 22 2.21 -5.18 20.35
C GLU A 22 1.72 -6.60 20.02
N ALA A 23 1.55 -6.93 18.74
CA ALA A 23 1.11 -8.25 18.31
C ALA A 23 2.17 -9.34 18.56
N LEU A 24 3.45 -9.03 18.33
CA LEU A 24 4.55 -9.95 18.66
C LEU A 24 4.66 -10.18 20.16
N HIS A 25 4.48 -9.12 20.97
CA HIS A 25 4.48 -9.24 22.42
C HIS A 25 3.34 -10.14 22.92
N LYS A 26 2.12 -9.96 22.40
CA LYS A 26 0.95 -10.79 22.77
C LYS A 26 1.06 -12.23 22.28
N GLY A 27 1.44 -12.43 21.02
CA GLY A 27 1.46 -13.77 20.43
C GLY A 27 2.72 -14.58 20.72
N PHE A 28 3.89 -13.96 20.87
CA PHE A 28 5.15 -14.68 21.13
C PHE A 28 5.65 -14.54 22.57
N GLY A 29 5.07 -13.62 23.35
CA GLY A 29 5.46 -13.34 24.74
C GLY A 29 6.82 -12.66 24.88
N ILE A 30 7.44 -12.26 23.76
CA ILE A 30 8.72 -11.56 23.71
C ILE A 30 8.72 -10.56 22.54
N THR A 31 9.48 -9.50 22.71
CA THR A 31 9.73 -8.51 21.67
C THR A 31 11.21 -8.56 21.30
N ILE A 32 11.53 -8.81 20.03
CA ILE A 32 12.89 -8.73 19.50
C ILE A 32 12.92 -7.54 18.56
N ASP A 33 13.56 -6.45 18.96
CA ASP A 33 13.53 -5.16 18.22
C ASP A 33 13.92 -5.30 16.74
N GLU A 34 14.92 -6.14 16.45
CA GLU A 34 15.39 -6.39 15.09
C GLU A 34 14.34 -7.14 14.26
N MET A 35 13.69 -8.14 14.84
CA MET A 35 12.61 -8.89 14.21
C MET A 35 11.38 -8.00 13.99
N THR A 36 11.00 -7.20 14.99
CA THR A 36 9.91 -6.20 14.87
C THR A 36 10.21 -5.24 13.72
N ARG A 37 11.43 -4.73 13.63
CA ARG A 37 11.86 -3.84 12.53
C ARG A 37 11.76 -4.56 11.18
N ASP A 38 12.30 -5.77 11.06
CA ASP A 38 12.34 -6.50 9.78
C ASP A 38 10.94 -6.87 9.29
N ILE A 39 10.04 -7.29 10.19
CA ILE A 39 8.64 -7.56 9.86
C ILE A 39 7.95 -6.25 9.44
N SER A 40 8.13 -5.16 10.20
CA SER A 40 7.55 -3.86 9.89
C SER A 40 8.00 -3.34 8.53
N GLU A 41 9.31 -3.38 8.23
CA GLU A 41 9.85 -2.97 6.95
C GLU A 41 9.33 -3.82 5.79
N LYS A 42 9.19 -5.14 5.97
CA LYS A 42 8.61 -6.02 4.95
C LYS A 42 7.11 -5.75 4.74
N LEU A 43 6.36 -5.48 5.81
CA LEU A 43 4.94 -5.13 5.74
C LEU A 43 4.73 -3.77 5.06
N GLU A 44 5.56 -2.77 5.37
CA GLU A 44 5.58 -1.46 4.69
C GLU A 44 5.97 -1.58 3.20
N ARG A 45 6.83 -2.54 2.85
CA ARG A 45 7.23 -2.83 1.46
C ARG A 45 6.27 -3.76 0.72
N SER A 46 5.35 -4.43 1.42
CA SER A 46 4.48 -5.46 0.86
C SER A 46 3.52 -4.88 -0.19
N PRO A 47 3.28 -5.57 -1.33
CA PRO A 47 2.52 -5.05 -2.49
C PRO A 47 1.06 -4.69 -2.24
N LEU A 48 0.52 -4.92 -1.04
CA LEU A 48 -0.87 -4.58 -0.71
C LEU A 48 -1.16 -3.07 -0.84
N LEU A 49 -0.12 -2.24 -0.88
CA LEU A 49 -0.20 -0.77 -1.06
C LEU A 49 0.57 -0.22 -2.28
N ARG A 50 1.33 -1.05 -3.01
CA ARG A 50 2.09 -0.57 -4.19
C ARG A 50 1.35 -0.94 -5.48
N PHE A 51 0.67 0.05 -6.05
CA PHE A 51 0.19 -0.07 -7.42
C PHE A 51 1.38 -0.15 -8.37
N ASP A 52 1.40 -1.15 -9.26
CA ASP A 52 2.40 -1.21 -10.31
C ASP A 52 2.25 0.02 -11.25
N ILE A 53 3.32 0.81 -11.35
CA ILE A 53 3.34 2.08 -12.09
C ILE A 53 4.02 1.84 -13.43
N ASP A 54 3.20 1.68 -14.46
CA ASP A 54 3.68 1.59 -15.84
C ASP A 54 3.88 3.00 -16.44
N THR A 55 5.14 3.42 -16.54
CA THR A 55 5.56 4.70 -17.15
C THR A 55 5.55 4.68 -18.69
N ARG A 56 5.33 3.51 -19.31
CA ARG A 56 5.29 3.37 -20.77
C ARG A 56 4.01 3.93 -21.36
N VAL A 57 2.95 4.02 -20.55
CA VAL A 57 1.65 4.59 -20.94
C VAL A 57 1.57 6.10 -20.65
N PRO A 58 0.77 6.86 -21.42
CA PRO A 58 0.55 8.29 -21.15
C PRO A 58 -0.02 8.54 -19.74
N PHE A 59 0.40 9.63 -19.09
CA PHE A 59 0.04 9.96 -17.71
C PHE A 59 -1.47 9.90 -17.45
N LYS A 60 -2.28 10.49 -18.33
CA LYS A 60 -3.76 10.47 -18.19
C LYS A 60 -4.34 9.06 -18.21
N LYS A 61 -3.77 8.17 -19.03
CA LYS A 61 -4.20 6.77 -19.12
C LYS A 61 -3.75 5.99 -17.88
N ALA A 62 -2.51 6.19 -17.45
CA ALA A 62 -1.95 5.58 -16.24
C ALA A 62 -2.77 5.96 -15.01
N LYS A 63 -3.07 7.26 -14.84
CA LYS A 63 -3.90 7.77 -13.74
C LYS A 63 -5.31 7.16 -13.74
N LYS A 64 -5.94 7.04 -14.90
CA LYS A 64 -7.27 6.41 -15.01
C LYS A 64 -7.24 4.93 -14.61
N GLU A 65 -6.21 4.21 -15.03
CA GLU A 65 -6.05 2.80 -14.67
C GLU A 65 -5.75 2.63 -13.18
N PHE A 66 -4.93 3.51 -12.61
CA PHE A 66 -4.70 3.58 -11.17
C PHE A 66 -6.01 3.76 -10.40
N ILE A 67 -6.80 4.78 -10.74
CA ILE A 67 -8.10 5.06 -10.07
C ILE A 67 -9.01 3.84 -10.13
N LYS A 68 -9.07 3.17 -11.29
CA LYS A 68 -9.85 1.94 -11.47
C LYS A 68 -9.38 0.84 -10.52
N ARG A 69 -8.07 0.57 -10.47
CA ARG A 69 -7.49 -0.47 -9.61
C ARG A 69 -7.66 -0.15 -8.14
N TYR A 70 -7.46 1.10 -7.75
CA TYR A 70 -7.64 1.57 -6.39
C TYR A 70 -9.10 1.38 -5.94
N LEU A 71 -10.08 1.85 -6.72
CA LEU A 71 -11.50 1.66 -6.39
C LEU A 71 -11.92 0.20 -6.44
N GLN A 72 -11.36 -0.60 -7.35
CA GLN A 72 -11.55 -2.04 -7.34
C GLN A 72 -11.06 -2.64 -6.02
N LYS A 73 -9.85 -2.30 -5.57
CA LYS A 73 -9.30 -2.79 -4.31
C LYS A 73 -10.13 -2.36 -3.09
N LEU A 74 -10.64 -1.13 -3.09
CA LEU A 74 -11.57 -0.66 -2.06
C LEU A 74 -12.85 -1.50 -2.05
N LEU A 75 -13.41 -1.79 -3.23
CA LEU A 75 -14.60 -2.62 -3.33
C LEU A 75 -14.33 -4.06 -2.89
N GLU A 76 -13.17 -4.63 -3.23
CA GLU A 76 -12.76 -5.96 -2.76
C GLU A 76 -12.62 -6.00 -1.23
N THR A 77 -12.00 -4.97 -0.65
CA THR A 77 -11.82 -4.85 0.81
C THR A 77 -13.15 -4.64 1.53
N ASN A 78 -14.09 -3.93 0.90
CA ASN A 78 -15.43 -3.66 1.43
C ASN A 78 -16.51 -4.63 0.92
N TYR A 79 -16.15 -5.84 0.44
CA TYR A 79 -17.11 -6.89 0.01
C TYR A 79 -18.13 -6.43 -1.05
N GLY A 80 -17.71 -5.56 -1.96
CA GLY A 80 -18.54 -4.96 -2.98
C GLY A 80 -19.58 -3.97 -2.42
N ASN A 81 -19.39 -3.47 -1.20
CA ASN A 81 -20.19 -2.39 -0.64
C ASN A 81 -19.71 -1.04 -1.21
N VAL A 82 -20.46 -0.57 -2.21
CA VAL A 82 -20.18 0.70 -2.89
C VAL A 82 -20.31 1.90 -1.95
N SER A 83 -21.18 1.83 -0.95
CA SER A 83 -21.39 2.96 -0.03
C SER A 83 -20.20 3.12 0.93
N GLU A 84 -19.68 2.02 1.49
CA GLU A 84 -18.50 2.08 2.35
C GLU A 84 -17.25 2.44 1.56
N ALA A 85 -17.06 1.85 0.36
CA ALA A 85 -15.96 2.24 -0.52
C ALA A 85 -16.00 3.73 -0.90
N ALA A 86 -17.19 4.31 -1.08
CA ALA A 86 -17.35 5.75 -1.38
C ALA A 86 -17.00 6.64 -0.18
N LYS A 87 -17.42 6.25 1.03
CA LYS A 87 -17.07 6.95 2.27
C LYS A 87 -15.56 6.95 2.50
N VAL A 88 -14.93 5.78 2.37
CA VAL A 88 -13.48 5.63 2.59
C VAL A 88 -12.67 6.41 1.54
N ALA A 89 -13.11 6.37 0.27
CA ALA A 89 -12.48 7.15 -0.79
C ALA A 89 -12.75 8.67 -0.71
N ASP A 90 -13.60 9.12 0.21
CA ASP A 90 -14.12 10.50 0.29
C ASP A 90 -14.66 11.02 -1.06
N VAL A 91 -15.53 10.23 -1.70
CA VAL A 91 -16.16 10.60 -2.97
C VAL A 91 -17.65 10.29 -2.98
N ASP A 92 -18.38 10.97 -3.86
CA ASP A 92 -19.77 10.64 -4.09
C ASP A 92 -19.96 9.21 -4.62
N ARG A 93 -21.00 8.54 -4.13
CA ARG A 93 -21.34 7.16 -4.52
C ARG A 93 -21.51 6.98 -6.03
N ARG A 94 -22.01 8.00 -6.76
CA ARG A 94 -22.15 7.95 -8.23
C ARG A 94 -20.78 7.90 -8.92
N SER A 95 -19.75 8.50 -8.34
CA SER A 95 -18.38 8.44 -8.86
C SER A 95 -17.85 7.02 -8.81
N VAL A 96 -18.06 6.30 -7.71
CA VAL A 96 -17.71 4.87 -7.60
C VAL A 96 -18.49 4.04 -8.61
N HIS A 97 -19.80 4.23 -8.74
CA HIS A 97 -20.63 3.53 -9.76
C HIS A 97 -20.16 3.77 -11.19
N ARG A 98 -19.77 5.00 -11.52
CA ARG A 98 -19.23 5.35 -12.84
C ARG A 98 -17.92 4.63 -13.13
N VAL A 99 -17.04 4.49 -12.15
CA VAL A 99 -15.80 3.73 -12.29
C VAL A 99 -16.08 2.23 -12.39
N VAL A 100 -17.00 1.69 -11.59
CA VAL A 100 -17.45 0.30 -11.70
C VAL A 100 -17.97 -0.02 -13.10
N LYS A 101 -18.86 0.83 -13.62
CA LYS A 101 -19.47 0.65 -14.95
C LYS A 101 -18.44 0.80 -16.08
N SER A 102 -17.62 1.84 -16.04
CA SER A 102 -16.62 2.11 -17.09
C SER A 102 -15.43 1.14 -17.04
N GLY A 103 -15.06 0.68 -15.86
CA GLY A 103 -14.00 -0.29 -15.63
C GLY A 103 -14.44 -1.75 -15.81
N LYS A 104 -15.74 -2.01 -16.02
CA LYS A 104 -16.35 -3.35 -16.07
C LYS A 104 -16.03 -4.18 -14.81
N ILE A 105 -16.05 -3.55 -13.63
CA ILE A 105 -15.76 -4.21 -12.36
C ILE A 105 -16.96 -5.08 -11.97
N ALA A 106 -16.75 -6.40 -11.84
CA ALA A 106 -17.81 -7.35 -11.53
C ALA A 106 -18.12 -7.39 -10.02
N VAL A 107 -18.75 -6.34 -9.48
CA VAL A 107 -19.11 -6.24 -8.06
C VAL A 107 -19.96 -7.41 -7.58
N GLY A 108 -20.83 -7.96 -8.44
CA GLY A 108 -21.63 -9.15 -8.12
C GLY A 108 -20.80 -10.43 -7.94
N LYS A 109 -19.67 -10.55 -8.66
CA LYS A 109 -18.70 -11.65 -8.47
C LYS A 109 -17.85 -11.45 -7.23
N ILE A 110 -17.45 -10.21 -6.94
CA ILE A 110 -16.76 -9.86 -5.68
C ILE A 110 -17.57 -10.34 -4.46
N ARG A 111 -18.90 -10.25 -4.53
CA ARG A 111 -19.79 -10.71 -3.45
C ARG A 111 -19.97 -12.22 -3.35
N LYS A 112 -19.75 -12.97 -4.44
CA LYS A 112 -20.06 -14.41 -4.55
C LYS A 112 -18.83 -15.32 -4.55
N ASP A 113 -17.72 -14.85 -5.10
CA ASP A 113 -16.57 -15.69 -5.48
C ASP A 113 -15.33 -15.48 -4.59
N MET A 114 -15.36 -14.53 -3.65
CA MET A 114 -14.15 -14.18 -2.89
C MET A 114 -14.02 -14.99 -1.60
N PRO A 115 -12.91 -15.74 -1.39
CA PRO A 115 -12.39 -15.95 -0.03
C PRO A 115 -12.26 -14.57 0.62
N ARG A 116 -12.55 -14.42 1.91
CA ARG A 116 -12.63 -13.07 2.50
C ARG A 116 -11.30 -12.36 2.23
N ALA A 117 -11.29 -11.10 1.78
CA ALA A 117 -10.05 -10.36 1.53
C ALA A 117 -9.10 -10.38 2.75
N TYR A 118 -9.70 -10.55 3.92
CA TYR A 118 -9.09 -10.97 5.18
C TYR A 118 -8.13 -12.16 5.05
N ASP A 119 -8.58 -13.28 4.49
CA ASP A 119 -7.83 -14.53 4.37
C ASP A 119 -6.60 -14.36 3.48
N VAL A 120 -6.72 -13.59 2.39
CA VAL A 120 -5.59 -13.31 1.48
C VAL A 120 -4.53 -12.41 2.13
N LYS A 121 -4.97 -11.38 2.87
CA LYS A 121 -4.04 -10.50 3.61
C LYS A 121 -3.39 -11.25 4.77
N HIS A 122 -4.16 -12.06 5.47
CA HIS A 122 -3.71 -12.92 6.57
C HIS A 122 -2.63 -13.90 6.10
N ILE A 123 -2.83 -14.57 4.96
CA ILE A 123 -1.82 -15.46 4.35
C ILE A 123 -0.55 -14.67 3.97
N ALA A 124 -0.69 -13.49 3.39
CA ALA A 124 0.45 -12.67 3.00
C ALA A 124 1.28 -12.19 4.21
N ILE A 125 0.61 -11.77 5.29
CA ILE A 125 1.27 -11.36 6.55
C ILE A 125 1.93 -12.58 7.20
N SER A 126 1.25 -13.73 7.23
CA SER A 126 1.79 -14.98 7.79
C SER A 126 3.08 -15.39 7.09
N SER A 127 3.10 -15.38 5.76
CA SER A 127 4.30 -15.71 4.98
C SER A 127 5.46 -14.72 5.22
N ILE A 128 5.17 -13.43 5.41
CA ILE A 128 6.20 -12.44 5.75
C ILE A 128 6.84 -12.75 7.11
N ILE A 129 6.03 -13.12 8.11
CA ILE A 129 6.51 -13.46 9.45
C ILE A 129 7.31 -14.76 9.42
N GLU A 130 6.83 -15.78 8.71
CA GLU A 130 7.55 -17.04 8.50
C GLU A 130 8.94 -16.80 7.89
N ASP A 131 9.01 -16.00 6.82
CA ASP A 131 10.28 -15.66 6.18
C ASP A 131 11.25 -14.97 7.14
N VAL A 132 10.76 -14.07 7.98
CA VAL A 132 11.61 -13.38 8.96
C VAL A 132 12.09 -14.38 10.02
N LEU A 133 11.19 -15.16 10.62
CA LEU A 133 11.55 -16.17 11.62
C LEU A 133 12.56 -17.19 11.08
N GLY A 134 12.48 -17.53 9.80
CA GLY A 134 13.46 -18.37 9.11
C GLY A 134 14.90 -17.84 9.20
N ASN A 135 15.10 -16.52 9.22
CA ASN A 135 16.42 -15.89 9.35
C ASN A 135 16.97 -15.98 10.78
N TYR A 136 16.12 -16.11 11.79
CA TYR A 136 16.51 -16.14 13.20
C TYR A 136 16.62 -17.57 13.77
N LYS A 137 16.42 -18.61 12.95
CA LYS A 137 16.41 -20.02 13.38
C LYS A 137 17.66 -20.50 14.11
N THR A 138 18.81 -19.88 13.86
CA THR A 138 20.10 -20.24 14.48
C THR A 138 20.37 -19.48 15.78
N VAL A 139 19.60 -18.42 16.04
CA VAL A 139 19.79 -17.53 17.19
C VAL A 139 18.71 -17.77 18.25
N ILE A 140 17.50 -18.15 17.82
CA ILE A 140 16.38 -18.45 18.72
C ILE A 140 16.41 -19.92 19.14
N HIS A 141 16.20 -20.17 20.43
CA HIS A 141 16.13 -21.54 20.97
C HIS A 141 15.02 -22.37 20.27
N PRO A 142 15.28 -23.64 19.88
CA PRO A 142 14.36 -24.43 19.06
C PRO A 142 12.94 -24.54 19.62
N THR A 143 12.80 -24.71 20.94
CA THR A 143 11.49 -24.77 21.60
C THR A 143 10.71 -23.47 21.43
N LYS A 144 11.39 -22.32 21.57
CA LYS A 144 10.76 -21.00 21.45
C LYS A 144 10.41 -20.68 20.00
N LEU A 145 11.27 -21.08 19.07
CA LEU A 145 11.01 -20.95 17.64
C LEU A 145 9.76 -21.74 17.21
N ASN A 146 9.60 -22.98 17.72
CA ASN A 146 8.41 -23.79 17.44
C ASN A 146 7.12 -23.17 18.00
N GLU A 147 7.17 -22.56 19.18
CA GLU A 147 6.04 -21.79 19.73
C GLU A 147 5.69 -20.61 18.83
N MET A 148 6.69 -19.87 18.33
CA MET A 148 6.47 -18.76 17.41
C MET A 148 5.77 -19.23 16.14
N TYR A 149 6.26 -20.31 15.50
CA TYR A 149 5.62 -20.88 14.30
C TYR A 149 4.15 -21.26 14.52
N ARG A 150 3.80 -21.81 15.69
CA ARG A 150 2.40 -22.16 16.02
C ARG A 150 1.51 -20.93 16.15
N ASN A 151 2.07 -19.81 16.61
CA ASN A 151 1.32 -18.58 16.89
C ASN A 151 1.32 -17.59 15.72
N ILE A 152 1.99 -17.89 14.58
CA ILE A 152 2.04 -16.99 13.41
C ILE A 152 0.65 -16.60 12.93
N SER A 153 -0.28 -17.56 12.89
CA SER A 153 -1.65 -17.29 12.45
C SER A 153 -2.33 -16.24 13.32
N ASP A 154 -2.17 -16.32 14.64
CA ASP A 154 -2.82 -15.41 15.58
C ASP A 154 -2.13 -14.04 15.59
N VAL A 155 -0.79 -14.00 15.55
CA VAL A 155 -0.03 -12.76 15.38
C VAL A 155 -0.38 -12.06 14.08
N SER A 156 -0.48 -12.80 12.98
CA SER A 156 -0.87 -12.24 11.68
C SER A 156 -2.27 -11.65 11.71
N ARG A 157 -3.16 -12.26 12.50
CA ARG A 157 -4.52 -11.77 12.72
C ARG A 157 -4.52 -10.48 13.53
N GLU A 158 -3.79 -10.44 14.66
CA GLU A 158 -3.67 -9.24 15.48
C GLU A 158 -3.06 -8.07 14.71
N ILE A 159 -2.00 -8.32 13.92
CA ILE A 159 -1.40 -7.29 13.06
C ILE A 159 -2.42 -6.79 12.04
N LEU A 160 -3.16 -7.70 11.40
CA LEU A 160 -4.17 -7.34 10.39
C LEU A 160 -5.33 -6.52 10.99
N ASP A 161 -5.78 -6.89 12.19
CA ASP A 161 -6.92 -6.25 12.87
C ASP A 161 -6.53 -4.90 13.49
N ALA A 162 -5.28 -4.75 13.94
CA ALA A 162 -4.77 -3.52 14.53
C ALA A 162 -4.15 -2.56 13.50
N MET A 163 -3.84 -3.03 12.29
CA MET A 163 -3.39 -2.19 11.19
C MET A 163 -4.41 -1.08 10.91
N PRO A 164 -4.04 0.20 10.98
CA PRO A 164 -4.95 1.27 10.63
C PRO A 164 -5.30 1.09 9.15
N GLU A 165 -6.57 0.76 8.88
CA GLU A 165 -7.15 0.91 7.55
C GLU A 165 -7.28 2.41 7.21
N LYS A 166 -6.25 3.23 7.38
CA LYS A 166 -6.24 4.56 6.78
C LYS A 166 -5.98 4.37 5.28
N GLN A 167 -6.98 3.82 4.62
CA GLN A 167 -7.12 3.81 3.18
C GLN A 167 -7.15 5.30 2.81
N LEU A 168 -6.07 5.77 2.18
CA LEU A 168 -5.97 7.13 1.64
C LEU A 168 -7.27 7.47 0.92
N THR A 169 -7.78 8.69 1.04
CA THR A 169 -8.86 9.14 0.18
C THR A 169 -8.47 9.00 -1.30
N LEU A 170 -9.43 9.02 -2.22
CA LEU A 170 -9.10 8.95 -3.66
C LEU A 170 -8.14 10.07 -4.06
N LYS A 171 -8.31 11.25 -3.46
CA LYS A 171 -7.46 12.42 -3.73
C LYS A 171 -6.02 12.18 -3.28
N GLU A 172 -5.82 11.73 -2.04
CA GLU A 172 -4.50 11.43 -1.50
C GLU A 172 -3.83 10.29 -2.29
N ALA A 173 -4.59 9.24 -2.60
CA ALA A 173 -4.11 8.13 -3.42
C ALA A 173 -3.68 8.59 -4.82
N GLU A 174 -4.45 9.48 -5.46
CA GLU A 174 -4.08 10.07 -6.75
C GLU A 174 -2.84 10.96 -6.68
N GLU A 175 -2.67 11.70 -5.59
CA GLU A 175 -1.51 12.58 -5.38
C GLU A 175 -0.23 11.76 -5.19
N GLU A 176 -0.29 10.70 -4.40
CA GLU A 176 0.83 9.77 -4.22
C GLU A 176 1.16 9.03 -5.52
N PHE A 177 0.16 8.51 -6.24
CA PHE A 177 0.37 7.95 -7.57
C PHE A 177 1.06 8.94 -8.51
N GLU A 178 0.59 10.19 -8.53
CA GLU A 178 1.12 11.21 -9.43
C GLU A 178 2.58 11.53 -9.11
N LYS A 179 2.90 11.69 -7.82
CA LYS A 179 4.27 11.92 -7.32
C LYS A 179 5.20 10.77 -7.68
N GLU A 180 4.80 9.54 -7.41
CA GLU A 180 5.59 8.33 -7.73
C GLU A 180 5.77 8.14 -9.23
N PHE A 181 4.71 8.34 -10.03
CA PHE A 181 4.76 8.26 -11.49
C PHE A 181 5.73 9.28 -12.06
N ILE A 182 5.64 10.54 -11.62
CA ILE A 182 6.53 11.60 -12.10
C ILE A 182 7.97 11.33 -11.70
N ARG A 183 8.22 10.88 -10.46
CA ARG A 183 9.58 10.54 -10.03
C ARG A 183 10.21 9.47 -10.92
N LYS A 184 9.52 8.35 -11.14
CA LYS A 184 10.03 7.27 -12.01
C LYS A 184 10.32 7.75 -13.43
N VAL A 185 9.43 8.56 -14.00
CA VAL A 185 9.65 9.10 -15.36
C VAL A 185 10.85 10.05 -15.39
N LEU A 186 11.03 10.88 -14.35
CA LEU A 186 12.21 11.75 -14.30
C LEU A 186 13.50 10.95 -14.18
N GLU A 187 13.51 9.89 -13.36
CA GLU A 187 14.65 8.97 -13.24
C GLU A 187 15.00 8.33 -14.59
N GLU A 188 14.00 7.85 -15.35
CA GLU A 188 14.20 7.27 -16.70
C GLU A 188 14.85 8.24 -17.70
N TYR A 189 14.65 9.56 -17.50
CA TYR A 189 15.16 10.61 -18.37
C TYR A 189 16.24 11.46 -17.72
N ASN A 190 16.88 10.98 -16.63
CA ASN A 190 17.94 11.67 -15.89
C ASN A 190 17.58 13.13 -15.52
N GLY A 191 16.35 13.33 -15.04
CA GLY A 191 15.82 14.64 -14.65
C GLY A 191 15.43 15.56 -15.83
N ASN A 192 15.52 15.10 -17.08
CA ASN A 192 15.15 15.91 -18.24
C ASN A 192 13.62 16.07 -18.37
N VAL A 193 13.09 17.12 -17.75
CA VAL A 193 11.64 17.42 -17.68
C VAL A 193 11.00 17.55 -19.07
N THR A 194 11.72 18.09 -20.07
CA THR A 194 11.20 18.25 -21.44
C THR A 194 10.99 16.89 -22.12
N ARG A 195 11.97 15.98 -22.02
CA ARG A 195 11.86 14.63 -22.58
C ARG A 195 10.82 13.80 -21.82
N ALA A 196 10.80 13.89 -20.49
CA ALA A 196 9.80 13.26 -19.63
C ALA A 196 8.37 13.68 -19.99
N ALA A 197 8.11 14.99 -20.13
CA ALA A 197 6.80 15.54 -20.49
C ALA A 197 6.32 15.00 -21.84
N LYS A 198 7.21 14.98 -22.85
CA LYS A 198 6.91 14.46 -24.19
C LYS A 198 6.56 12.97 -24.14
N LYS A 199 7.31 12.16 -23.40
CA LYS A 199 7.07 10.71 -23.26
C LYS A 199 5.69 10.41 -22.69
N ILE A 200 5.32 11.09 -21.60
CA ILE A 200 4.07 10.80 -20.87
C ILE A 200 2.87 11.59 -21.40
N LYS A 201 3.06 12.33 -22.50
CA LYS A 201 2.07 13.19 -23.17
C LYS A 201 1.44 14.22 -22.22
N LEU A 202 2.26 14.81 -21.35
CA LEU A 202 1.90 15.98 -20.54
C LEU A 202 2.49 17.24 -21.16
N ARG A 203 1.79 18.38 -21.00
CA ARG A 203 2.38 19.68 -21.32
C ARG A 203 3.56 19.93 -20.39
N TYR A 204 4.64 20.49 -20.94
CA TYR A 204 5.86 20.77 -20.20
C TYR A 204 5.59 21.61 -18.94
N GLU A 205 4.83 22.69 -19.06
CA GLU A 205 4.51 23.59 -17.95
C GLU A 205 3.73 22.87 -16.83
N THR A 206 2.88 21.91 -17.23
CA THR A 206 2.11 21.11 -16.28
C THR A 206 3.01 20.15 -15.51
N LEU A 207 3.94 19.48 -16.20
CA LEU A 207 4.91 18.61 -15.54
C LEU A 207 5.82 19.43 -14.62
N LEU A 208 6.39 20.54 -15.12
CA LEU A 208 7.27 21.42 -14.35
C LEU A 208 6.60 21.91 -13.06
N ARG A 209 5.34 22.35 -13.13
CA ARG A 209 4.58 22.75 -11.94
C ARG A 209 4.43 21.62 -10.94
N LYS A 210 4.17 20.39 -11.40
CA LYS A 210 4.05 19.20 -10.54
C LYS A 210 5.39 18.81 -9.92
N VAL A 211 6.48 18.85 -10.68
CA VAL A 211 7.85 18.62 -10.18
C VAL A 211 8.19 19.58 -9.04
N LYS A 212 7.90 20.88 -9.21
CA LYS A 212 8.11 21.89 -8.16
C LYS A 212 7.23 21.62 -6.94
N ARG A 213 5.93 21.35 -7.15
CA ARG A 213 4.97 21.04 -6.06
C ARG A 213 5.46 19.88 -5.21
N TYR A 214 5.98 18.82 -5.85
CA TYR A 214 6.42 17.61 -5.15
C TYR A 214 7.89 17.65 -4.71
N GLY A 215 8.64 18.71 -5.03
CA GLY A 215 10.07 18.83 -4.72
C GLY A 215 10.93 17.75 -5.39
N LEU A 216 10.62 17.41 -6.66
CA LEU A 216 11.28 16.36 -7.44
C LEU A 216 12.35 16.92 -8.42
N GLY A 217 12.84 18.14 -8.21
CA GLY A 217 13.80 18.80 -9.08
C GLY A 217 14.66 19.81 -8.34
#